data_AF-A0A143PLJ0-F1
#
_entry.id   AF-A0A143PLJ0-F1
#
_cell.length_a   1.000
_cell.length_b   1.000
_cell.length_c   1.000
_cell.angle_alpha   90.00
_cell.angle_beta   90.00
_cell.angle_gamma   90.00
#
_symmetry.space_group_name_H-M   'P 1'
#
loop_
_entity.id
_entity.type
_entity.pdbx_description
1 polymer ?
#
loop_
_entity_poly.entity_id
_entity_poly.type
_entity_poly.pdbx_seq_one_letter_code
_entity_poly.pdbx_strand_id
1 'polypeptide(L)'
;MRTGTLLMAAATLTVLAISAPARAQIHVLIPGDIEPPIYADLDRGFQPHTDEWAAIVFYRSPECIPEEFNLLDFLDFSGNPSLCQLHIAGRTTWVSLADPYPASSLFRGTGAVPVWFVRWPELQGAVADDVLTIGELAALPSLTVGSASFFLESIRNDIRGQRGGNETLVASGTLTDGRSFFVEVTEKFRNGVHLFPHVSIEFR
;
A
#
# COMPACT_ATOMS: atom_id res chain seq x y z
N MET A 1 -48.69 -21.42 -69.81
CA MET A 1 -47.46 -20.62 -70.01
C MET A 1 -47.62 -19.27 -69.30
N ARG A 2 -46.53 -18.74 -68.72
CA ARG A 2 -46.39 -17.56 -67.82
C ARG A 2 -46.55 -17.92 -66.33
N THR A 3 -45.52 -18.35 -65.60
CA THR A 3 -44.23 -17.74 -65.16
C THR A 3 -44.38 -16.59 -64.13
N GLY A 4 -43.82 -16.83 -62.92
CA GLY A 4 -43.22 -15.82 -62.01
C GLY A 4 -44.12 -15.27 -60.88
N THR A 5 -43.66 -15.02 -59.65
CA THR A 5 -42.29 -14.90 -59.11
C THR A 5 -42.39 -14.97 -57.57
N LEU A 6 -41.55 -15.77 -56.90
CA LEU A 6 -41.36 -15.71 -55.45
C LEU A 6 -40.55 -14.45 -55.09
N LEU A 7 -41.08 -13.59 -54.21
CA LEU A 7 -40.26 -12.59 -53.51
C LEU A 7 -39.73 -13.21 -52.21
N MET A 8 -38.43 -13.54 -52.18
CA MET A 8 -37.70 -13.66 -50.91
C MET A 8 -37.35 -12.25 -50.41
N ALA A 9 -37.89 -11.86 -49.27
CA ALA A 9 -37.41 -10.70 -48.54
C ALA A 9 -36.19 -11.12 -47.70
N ALA A 10 -34.99 -10.72 -48.12
CA ALA A 10 -33.78 -10.87 -47.31
C ALA A 10 -33.74 -9.74 -46.26
N ALA A 11 -33.99 -10.09 -45.00
CA ALA A 11 -33.78 -9.19 -43.88
C ALA A 11 -32.26 -9.10 -43.60
N THR A 12 -31.67 -7.95 -43.93
CA THR A 12 -30.28 -7.62 -43.59
C THR A 12 -30.21 -7.26 -42.12
N LEU A 13 -29.64 -8.16 -41.31
CA LEU A 13 -29.41 -7.94 -39.89
C LEU A 13 -28.11 -7.14 -39.73
N THR A 14 -28.21 -5.81 -39.64
CA THR A 14 -27.06 -4.94 -39.37
C THR A 14 -26.68 -5.05 -37.89
N VAL A 15 -25.69 -5.86 -37.56
CA VAL A 15 -25.11 -5.92 -36.21
C VAL A 15 -24.24 -4.66 -36.00
N LEU A 16 -24.79 -3.65 -35.32
CA LEU A 16 -23.99 -2.56 -34.75
C LEU A 16 -23.22 -3.11 -33.55
N ALA A 17 -21.93 -3.39 -33.74
CA ALA A 17 -21.01 -3.64 -32.65
C ALA A 17 -20.82 -2.34 -31.86
N ILE A 18 -21.58 -2.18 -30.76
CA ILE A 18 -21.35 -1.11 -29.78
C ILE A 18 -20.00 -1.41 -29.13
N SER A 19 -18.95 -0.77 -29.62
CA SER A 19 -17.64 -0.78 -28.98
C SER A 19 -17.76 0.09 -27.74
N ALA A 20 -17.98 -0.51 -26.57
CA ALA A 20 -17.87 0.23 -25.32
C ALA A 20 -16.46 0.85 -25.25
N PRO A 21 -16.31 2.14 -24.92
CA PRO A 21 -14.98 2.72 -24.78
C PRO A 21 -14.26 1.97 -23.66
N ALA A 22 -13.19 1.25 -24.01
CA ALA A 22 -12.26 0.74 -23.02
C ALA A 22 -11.71 1.95 -22.27
N ARG A 23 -12.12 2.12 -21.00
CA ARG A 23 -11.49 3.12 -20.13
C ARG A 23 -10.05 2.67 -19.92
N ALA A 24 -9.12 3.39 -20.54
CA ALA A 24 -7.69 3.18 -20.31
C ALA A 24 -7.40 3.41 -18.82
N GLN A 25 -6.75 2.44 -18.18
CA GLN A 25 -6.20 2.62 -16.84
C GLN A 25 -4.95 3.51 -16.95
N ILE A 26 -4.77 4.40 -15.98
CA ILE A 26 -3.61 5.28 -15.94
C ILE A 26 -2.55 4.61 -15.07
N HIS A 27 -1.37 4.35 -15.64
CA HIS A 27 -0.25 3.78 -14.91
C HIS A 27 0.76 4.88 -14.61
N VAL A 28 1.22 4.93 -13.36
CA VAL A 28 2.17 5.92 -12.86
C VAL A 28 3.31 5.20 -12.16
N LEU A 29 4.54 5.52 -12.53
CA LEU A 29 5.76 4.95 -11.95
C LEU A 29 6.19 5.71 -10.69
N ILE A 30 6.66 4.96 -9.70
CA ILE A 30 7.23 5.48 -8.46
C ILE A 30 8.72 5.11 -8.39
N PRO A 31 9.65 6.05 -8.17
CA PRO A 31 9.45 7.51 -8.10
C PRO A 31 9.41 8.21 -9.47
N GLY A 32 9.48 7.47 -10.58
CA GLY A 32 9.78 8.03 -11.91
C GLY A 32 8.81 9.10 -12.44
N ASP A 33 7.51 8.93 -12.18
CA ASP A 33 6.47 9.88 -12.63
C ASP A 33 5.94 10.74 -11.48
N ILE A 34 5.80 10.17 -10.28
CA ILE A 34 5.40 10.88 -9.06
C ILE A 34 6.18 10.36 -7.85
N GLU A 35 6.29 11.22 -6.85
CA GLU A 35 6.78 10.85 -5.53
C GLU A 35 5.65 10.92 -4.50
N PRO A 36 5.33 9.82 -3.80
CA PRO A 36 4.27 9.84 -2.80
C PRO A 36 4.72 10.63 -1.57
N PRO A 37 3.82 11.43 -0.96
CA PRO A 37 4.07 12.18 0.25
C PRO A 37 3.94 11.30 1.51
N ILE A 38 4.58 10.13 1.52
CA ILE A 38 4.42 9.10 2.56
C ILE A 38 5.80 8.75 3.10
N TYR A 39 5.91 8.59 4.43
CA TYR A 39 7.12 8.14 5.10
C TYR A 39 7.08 6.65 5.46
N ALA A 40 5.95 6.18 5.98
CA ALA A 40 5.79 4.83 6.54
C ALA A 40 4.44 4.22 6.18
N ASP A 41 4.40 2.91 6.21
CA ASP A 41 3.20 2.09 6.03
C ASP A 41 2.46 1.94 7.37
N LEU A 42 1.91 3.07 7.84
CA LEU A 42 1.26 3.21 9.14
C LEU A 42 0.20 4.30 9.03
N ASP A 43 -1.00 4.04 9.52
CA ASP A 43 -2.13 5.00 9.53
C ASP A 43 -3.04 4.66 10.72
N ARG A 44 -4.01 5.53 11.05
CA ARG A 44 -5.08 5.26 12.01
C ARG A 44 -5.81 3.96 11.66
N GLY A 45 -5.87 3.06 12.62
CA GLY A 45 -6.46 1.73 12.45
C GLY A 45 -5.68 0.77 11.53
N PHE A 46 -4.56 1.18 10.92
CA PHE A 46 -3.65 0.32 10.18
C PHE A 46 -2.32 0.18 10.93
N GLN A 47 -2.21 -0.86 11.75
CA GLN A 47 -0.96 -1.25 12.40
C GLN A 47 -0.78 -2.77 12.25
N PRO A 48 -0.03 -3.28 11.26
CA PRO A 48 0.18 -4.71 11.12
C PRO A 48 0.92 -5.29 12.34
N HIS A 49 0.26 -6.20 13.07
CA HIS A 49 0.81 -6.76 14.31
C HIS A 49 0.38 -8.20 14.56
N THR A 50 1.18 -8.92 15.35
CA THR A 50 0.79 -10.14 16.07
C THR A 50 0.34 -9.77 17.49
N ASP A 51 0.07 -10.75 18.35
CA ASP A 51 -0.18 -10.48 19.78
C ASP A 51 1.06 -9.91 20.50
N GLU A 52 2.25 -10.08 19.91
CA GLU A 52 3.52 -9.80 20.57
C GLU A 52 4.27 -8.61 19.94
N TRP A 53 4.28 -8.51 18.61
CA TRP A 53 5.09 -7.54 17.86
C TRP A 53 4.26 -6.81 16.82
N ALA A 54 4.55 -5.53 16.62
CA ALA A 54 4.13 -4.76 15.47
C ALA A 54 5.33 -4.53 14.54
N ALA A 55 5.08 -4.51 13.24
CA ALA A 55 6.07 -4.16 12.22
C ALA A 55 5.68 -2.84 11.55
N ILE A 56 6.62 -1.89 11.52
CA ILE A 56 6.45 -0.59 10.86
C ILE A 56 7.45 -0.55 9.70
N VAL A 57 6.93 -0.57 8.48
CA VAL A 57 7.74 -0.43 7.27
C VAL A 57 7.86 1.05 6.93
N PHE A 58 9.08 1.49 6.64
CA PHE A 58 9.33 2.86 6.21
C PHE A 58 9.65 2.89 4.72
N TYR A 59 8.85 3.62 3.95
CA TYR A 59 9.14 3.90 2.54
C TYR A 59 10.25 4.93 2.37
N ARG A 60 10.48 5.78 3.39
CA ARG A 60 11.57 6.76 3.43
C ARG A 60 12.33 6.63 4.73
N SER A 61 13.60 7.03 4.72
CA SER A 61 14.45 7.02 5.90
C SER A 61 13.80 7.67 7.15
N PRO A 62 13.69 6.97 8.30
CA PRO A 62 13.10 7.51 9.53
C PRO A 62 13.73 8.83 10.00
N GLU A 63 15.04 8.99 9.79
CA GLU A 63 15.80 10.19 10.14
C GLU A 63 15.40 11.45 9.34
N CYS A 64 14.60 11.29 8.28
CA CYS A 64 14.11 12.41 7.49
C CYS A 64 12.70 12.85 7.86
N ILE A 65 12.05 12.15 8.80
CA ILE A 65 10.69 12.47 9.24
C ILE A 65 10.77 13.68 10.18
N PRO A 66 9.97 14.74 9.96
CA PRO A 66 9.90 15.86 10.89
C PRO A 66 9.51 15.38 12.29
N GLU A 67 10.18 15.90 13.32
CA GLU A 67 10.01 15.45 14.73
C GLU A 67 8.54 15.49 15.19
N GLU A 68 7.81 16.53 14.76
CA GLU A 68 6.42 16.78 15.14
C GLU A 68 5.39 16.18 14.17
N PHE A 69 5.82 15.46 13.12
CA PHE A 69 4.89 14.83 12.20
C PHE A 69 4.20 13.65 12.88
N ASN A 70 2.87 13.65 12.87
CA ASN A 70 2.09 12.51 13.35
C ASN A 70 2.10 11.41 12.29
N LEU A 71 2.80 10.31 12.56
CA LEU A 71 2.90 9.16 11.66
C LEU A 71 1.54 8.55 11.33
N LEU A 72 0.53 8.73 12.19
CA LEU A 72 -0.83 8.26 11.97
C LEU A 72 -1.61 9.09 10.94
N ASP A 73 -1.09 10.22 10.45
CA ASP A 73 -1.71 11.00 9.37
C ASP A 73 -1.46 10.41 7.98
N PHE A 74 -0.53 9.45 7.86
CA PHE A 74 -0.09 8.74 6.65
C PHE A 74 0.50 9.64 5.55
N LEU A 75 -0.16 10.74 5.18
CA LEU A 75 0.20 11.67 4.11
C LEU A 75 0.73 13.01 4.64
N ASP A 76 1.92 13.41 4.20
CA ASP A 76 2.56 14.70 4.49
C ASP A 76 2.66 15.59 3.25
N PHE A 77 1.72 16.51 3.08
CA PHE A 77 1.69 17.45 1.95
C PHE A 77 2.61 18.69 2.11
N SER A 78 3.47 18.73 3.14
CA SER A 78 4.42 19.85 3.33
C SER A 78 5.50 19.94 2.23
N GLY A 79 5.71 18.85 1.48
CA GLY A 79 6.79 18.71 0.50
C GLY A 79 8.08 18.14 1.10
N ASN A 80 8.17 18.00 2.43
CA ASN A 80 9.30 17.37 3.12
C ASN A 80 9.59 15.93 2.65
N PRO A 81 8.59 15.05 2.37
CA PRO A 81 8.88 13.68 1.96
C PRO A 81 9.75 13.61 0.70
N SER A 82 9.56 14.51 -0.26
CA SER A 82 10.32 14.55 -1.52
C SER A 82 11.80 14.92 -1.34
N LEU A 83 12.20 15.35 -0.14
CA LEU A 83 13.60 15.61 0.19
C LEU A 83 14.32 14.35 0.70
N CYS A 84 13.58 13.29 1.04
CA CYS A 84 14.13 12.06 1.61
C CYS A 84 14.29 11.01 0.52
N GLN A 85 15.29 10.14 0.66
CA GLN A 85 15.41 8.98 -0.24
C GLN A 85 14.19 8.05 -0.08
N LEU A 86 13.56 7.72 -1.21
CA LEU A 86 12.54 6.68 -1.29
C LEU A 86 13.20 5.31 -1.41
N HIS A 87 12.88 4.40 -0.50
CA HIS A 87 13.42 3.04 -0.43
C HIS A 87 12.59 2.01 -1.19
N ILE A 88 11.48 2.44 -1.80
CA ILE A 88 10.64 1.62 -2.66
C ILE A 88 10.61 2.17 -4.10
N ALA A 89 10.37 1.28 -5.04
CA ALA A 89 10.07 1.62 -6.43
C ALA A 89 8.93 0.74 -6.93
N GLY A 90 8.17 1.22 -7.91
CA GLY A 90 7.02 0.44 -8.36
C GLY A 90 6.11 1.18 -9.31
N ARG A 91 4.84 0.77 -9.28
CA ARG A 91 3.79 1.38 -10.10
C ARG A 91 2.50 1.46 -9.32
N THR A 92 1.73 2.50 -9.62
CA THR A 92 0.35 2.65 -9.20
C THR A 92 -0.56 2.66 -10.43
N THR A 93 -1.77 2.18 -10.28
CA THR A 93 -2.80 2.16 -11.33
C THR A 93 -3.99 2.97 -10.84
N TRP A 94 -4.38 3.98 -11.62
CA TRP A 94 -5.47 4.88 -11.31
C TRP A 94 -6.63 4.66 -12.27
N VAL A 95 -7.86 4.73 -11.74
CA VAL A 95 -9.07 4.84 -12.57
C VAL A 95 -9.22 6.29 -13.05
N SER A 96 -8.93 7.25 -12.17
CA SER A 96 -8.84 8.68 -12.45
C SER A 96 -7.75 9.30 -11.57
N LEU A 97 -6.95 10.23 -12.10
CA LEU A 97 -5.99 11.00 -11.28
C LEU A 97 -6.68 11.98 -10.31
N ALA A 98 -8.00 12.16 -10.43
CA ALA A 98 -8.81 12.90 -9.47
C ALA A 98 -9.34 12.03 -8.32
N ASP A 99 -9.13 10.71 -8.36
CA ASP A 99 -9.44 9.85 -7.22
C ASP A 99 -8.48 10.20 -6.05
N PRO A 100 -8.87 10.02 -4.77
CA PRO A 100 -8.01 10.37 -3.63
C PRO A 100 -6.80 9.43 -3.47
N TYR A 101 -6.84 8.23 -4.04
CA TYR A 101 -5.79 7.22 -3.98
C TYR A 101 -5.85 6.31 -5.22
N PRO A 102 -4.76 5.59 -5.57
CA PRO A 102 -4.75 4.69 -6.72
C PRO A 102 -5.64 3.47 -6.49
N ALA A 103 -6.12 2.85 -7.57
CA ALA A 103 -6.90 1.61 -7.51
C ALA A 103 -6.07 0.43 -7.05
N SER A 104 -4.79 0.41 -7.45
CA SER A 104 -3.82 -0.57 -6.99
C SER A 104 -2.40 -0.04 -7.04
N SER A 105 -1.55 -0.63 -6.22
CA SER A 105 -0.12 -0.35 -6.15
C SER A 105 0.66 -1.66 -6.12
N LEU A 106 1.85 -1.66 -6.72
CA LEU A 106 2.82 -2.74 -6.59
C LEU A 106 4.19 -2.11 -6.35
N PHE A 107 4.72 -2.32 -5.16
CA PHE A 107 5.99 -1.77 -4.72
C PHE A 107 7.02 -2.87 -4.44
N ARG A 108 8.28 -2.58 -4.75
CA ARG A 108 9.44 -3.41 -4.42
C ARG A 108 10.48 -2.56 -3.70
N GLY A 109 11.24 -3.18 -2.80
CA GLY A 109 12.37 -2.52 -2.15
C GLY A 109 13.48 -2.21 -3.15
N THR A 110 14.21 -1.13 -2.88
CA THR A 110 15.43 -0.73 -3.62
C THR A 110 16.71 -1.31 -3.02
N GLY A 111 16.58 -2.19 -2.03
CA GLY A 111 17.68 -2.99 -1.46
C GLY A 111 17.93 -2.76 0.03
N ALA A 112 17.36 -1.71 0.63
CA ALA A 112 17.52 -1.39 2.05
C ALA A 112 16.28 -0.68 2.61
N VAL A 113 15.13 -1.36 2.66
CA VAL A 113 13.89 -0.78 3.21
C VAL A 113 13.95 -0.81 4.74
N PRO A 114 13.89 0.31 5.46
CA PRO A 114 13.89 0.29 6.92
C PRO A 114 12.60 -0.35 7.45
N VAL A 115 12.75 -1.24 8.44
CA VAL A 115 11.63 -1.88 9.13
C VAL A 115 11.92 -1.82 10.62
N TRP A 116 11.02 -1.19 11.39
CA TRP A 116 11.13 -1.16 12.84
C TRP A 116 10.13 -2.13 13.46
N PHE A 117 10.54 -2.73 14.57
CA PHE A 117 9.72 -3.65 15.34
C PHE A 117 9.63 -3.15 16.77
N VAL A 118 8.42 -3.16 17.31
CA VAL A 118 8.14 -2.80 18.70
C VAL A 118 7.10 -3.78 19.26
N ARG A 119 7.08 -3.95 20.59
CA ARG A 119 6.07 -4.75 21.27
C ARG A 119 4.70 -4.16 20.98
N TRP A 120 3.76 -5.00 20.58
CA TRP A 120 2.39 -4.54 20.27
C TRP A 120 1.75 -3.77 21.43
N PRO A 121 1.81 -4.22 22.70
CA PRO A 121 1.25 -3.47 23.83
C PRO A 121 1.87 -2.08 24.02
N GLU A 122 3.15 -1.89 23.69
CA GLU A 122 3.82 -0.60 23.77
C GLU A 122 3.32 0.35 22.67
N LEU A 123 3.25 -0.13 21.43
CA LEU A 123 2.71 0.64 20.32
C LEU A 123 1.24 0.99 20.53
N GLN A 124 0.43 0.04 21.01
CA GLN A 124 -0.98 0.26 21.32
C GLN A 124 -1.17 1.37 22.36
N GLY A 125 -0.29 1.43 23.36
CA GLY A 125 -0.27 2.53 24.33
C GLY A 125 0.17 3.85 23.71
N ALA A 126 1.18 3.82 22.85
CA ALA A 126 1.75 5.00 22.19
C ALA A 126 0.79 5.68 21.20
N VAL A 127 -0.12 4.92 20.57
CA VAL A 127 -1.11 5.48 19.61
C VAL A 127 -2.45 5.85 20.27
N ALA A 128 -2.58 5.67 21.59
CA ALA A 128 -3.87 5.74 22.27
C ALA A 128 -4.48 7.16 22.30
N ASP A 129 -3.66 8.19 22.17
CA ASP A 129 -4.07 9.60 22.10
C ASP A 129 -4.16 10.13 20.67
N ASP A 130 -4.11 9.24 19.67
CA ASP A 130 -4.16 9.55 18.23
C ASP A 130 -2.96 10.36 17.72
N VAL A 131 -1.85 10.37 18.47
CA VAL A 131 -0.59 11.01 18.09
C VAL A 131 0.55 10.01 18.22
N LEU A 132 1.32 9.81 17.15
CA LEU A 132 2.56 9.05 17.20
C LEU A 132 3.63 9.78 16.40
N THR A 133 4.55 10.42 17.11
CA THR A 133 5.74 11.03 16.51
C THR A 133 6.83 10.00 16.26
N ILE A 134 7.77 10.33 15.37
CA ILE A 134 8.96 9.49 15.17
C ILE A 134 9.83 9.39 16.44
N GLY A 135 9.85 10.45 17.26
CA GLY A 135 10.57 10.49 18.54
C GLY A 135 9.97 9.55 19.58
N GLU A 136 8.65 9.53 19.72
CA GLU A 136 7.94 8.60 20.63
C GLU A 136 8.14 7.15 20.22
N LEU A 137 7.99 6.86 18.92
CA LEU A 137 8.24 5.52 18.38
C LEU A 137 9.69 5.07 18.62
N ALA A 138 10.65 5.97 18.41
CA ALA A 138 12.07 5.70 18.64
C ALA A 138 12.43 5.52 20.13
N ALA A 139 11.58 6.03 21.03
CA ALA A 139 11.77 5.93 22.48
C ALA A 139 11.15 4.66 23.10
N LEU A 140 10.41 3.85 22.32
CA LEU A 140 9.80 2.62 22.84
C LEU A 140 10.89 1.63 23.30
N PRO A 141 10.83 1.11 24.55
CA PRO A 141 11.89 0.27 25.11
C PRO A 141 12.20 -0.99 24.31
N SER A 142 11.21 -1.54 23.61
CA SER A 142 11.34 -2.75 22.81
C SER A 142 11.85 -2.52 21.38
N LEU A 143 12.12 -1.27 20.99
CA LEU A 143 12.50 -0.93 19.63
C LEU A 143 13.65 -1.81 19.13
N THR A 144 13.36 -2.53 18.07
CA THR A 144 14.33 -3.32 17.30
C THR A 144 14.33 -2.80 15.87
N VAL A 145 15.47 -2.32 15.42
CA VAL A 145 15.63 -1.72 14.09
C VAL A 145 16.16 -2.77 13.11
N GLY A 146 15.59 -2.81 11.91
CA GLY A 146 16.02 -3.69 10.83
C GLY A 146 16.05 -2.98 9.47
N SER A 147 16.70 -3.64 8.52
CA SER A 147 16.71 -3.27 7.11
C SER A 147 16.38 -4.48 6.26
N ALA A 148 15.32 -4.37 5.46
CA ALA A 148 14.88 -5.39 4.52
C ALA A 148 15.67 -5.30 3.21
N SER A 149 16.40 -6.38 2.92
CA SER A 149 17.04 -6.61 1.61
C SER A 149 16.04 -7.11 0.57
N PHE A 150 14.92 -7.68 1.01
CA PHE A 150 13.79 -8.06 0.17
C PHE A 150 12.53 -7.40 0.71
N PHE A 151 11.79 -6.72 -0.17
CA PHE A 151 10.51 -6.10 0.13
C PHE A 151 9.62 -6.19 -1.11
N LEU A 152 8.40 -6.68 -0.93
CA LEU A 152 7.36 -6.71 -1.95
C LEU A 152 6.02 -6.42 -1.31
N GLU A 153 5.28 -5.51 -1.92
CA GLU A 153 3.99 -5.07 -1.40
C GLU A 153 3.02 -4.86 -2.56
N SER A 154 1.78 -5.31 -2.38
CA SER A 154 0.70 -5.18 -3.35
C SER A 154 -0.54 -4.67 -2.64
N ILE A 155 -0.98 -3.48 -3.03
CA ILE A 155 -2.18 -2.84 -2.52
C ILE A 155 -3.27 -2.91 -3.58
N ARG A 156 -4.49 -3.24 -3.18
CA ARG A 156 -5.71 -2.99 -3.95
C ARG A 156 -6.67 -2.20 -3.06
N ASN A 157 -6.91 -0.95 -3.42
CA ASN A 157 -7.83 -0.08 -2.68
C ASN A 157 -9.28 -0.32 -3.10
N ASP A 158 -10.21 -0.07 -2.18
CA ASP A 158 -11.65 -0.12 -2.48
C ASP A 158 -12.13 1.15 -3.18
N ILE A 159 -11.73 1.32 -4.43
CA ILE A 159 -12.27 2.40 -5.25
C ILE A 159 -13.69 2.03 -5.67
N ARG A 160 -14.68 2.68 -5.04
CA ARG A 160 -16.13 2.62 -5.31
C ARG A 160 -16.91 1.48 -4.62
N GLY A 161 -16.41 0.95 -3.52
CA GLY A 161 -17.22 0.15 -2.57
C GLY A 161 -17.64 -1.24 -3.06
N GLN A 162 -17.01 -1.78 -4.11
CA GLN A 162 -17.52 -2.99 -4.77
C GLN A 162 -16.96 -4.30 -4.20
N ARG A 163 -15.73 -4.29 -3.69
CA ARG A 163 -15.05 -5.53 -3.28
C ARG A 163 -14.20 -5.36 -2.03
N GLY A 164 -14.17 -4.18 -1.41
CA GLY A 164 -13.27 -3.85 -0.31
C GLY A 164 -11.79 -3.89 -0.71
N GLY A 165 -10.94 -3.36 0.17
CA GLY A 165 -9.51 -3.30 -0.05
C GLY A 165 -8.81 -4.60 0.32
N ASN A 166 -7.53 -4.67 0.00
CA ASN A 166 -6.63 -5.72 0.40
C ASN A 166 -5.20 -5.25 0.19
N GLU A 167 -4.36 -5.55 1.16
CA GLU A 167 -2.92 -5.44 1.01
C GLU A 167 -2.24 -6.77 1.32
N THR A 168 -1.11 -7.02 0.65
CA THR A 168 -0.18 -8.09 0.99
C THR A 168 1.24 -7.55 0.98
N LEU A 169 1.99 -7.82 2.03
CA LEU A 169 3.35 -7.34 2.23
C LEU A 169 4.24 -8.50 2.65
N VAL A 170 5.42 -8.60 2.04
CA VAL A 170 6.47 -9.53 2.45
C VAL A 170 7.78 -8.77 2.56
N ALA A 171 8.44 -8.88 3.71
CA ALA A 171 9.74 -8.26 3.95
C ALA A 171 10.69 -9.24 4.63
N SER A 172 11.97 -9.22 4.24
CA SER A 172 13.00 -9.96 4.96
C SER A 172 14.36 -9.28 4.87
N GLY A 173 15.15 -9.45 5.93
CA GLY A 173 16.45 -8.82 6.04
C GLY A 173 17.09 -9.05 7.39
N THR A 174 17.82 -8.05 7.86
CA THR A 174 18.67 -8.14 9.05
C THR A 174 18.33 -7.05 10.06
N LEU A 175 18.36 -7.41 11.33
CA LEU A 175 18.27 -6.50 12.47
C LEU A 175 19.64 -5.90 12.80
N THR A 176 19.65 -4.77 13.50
CA THR A 176 20.89 -4.11 13.94
C THR A 176 21.70 -4.93 14.95
N ASP A 177 21.07 -5.90 15.62
CA ASP A 177 21.72 -6.84 16.54
C ASP A 177 22.32 -8.07 15.83
N GLY A 178 22.21 -8.14 14.49
CA GLY A 178 22.77 -9.20 13.67
C GLY A 178 21.84 -10.39 13.41
N ARG A 179 20.67 -10.46 14.07
CA ARG A 179 19.63 -11.46 13.72
C ARG A 179 19.03 -11.16 12.35
N SER A 180 18.42 -12.17 11.76
CA SER A 180 17.56 -12.04 10.58
C SER A 180 16.10 -11.87 10.98
N PHE A 181 15.31 -11.27 10.09
CA PHE A 181 13.85 -11.19 10.26
C PHE A 181 13.10 -11.59 8.99
N PHE A 182 11.86 -12.02 9.19
CA PHE A 182 10.87 -12.23 8.14
C PHE A 182 9.52 -11.68 8.60
N VAL A 183 8.85 -10.94 7.70
CA VAL A 183 7.52 -10.38 7.90
C VAL A 183 6.64 -10.78 6.72
N GLU A 184 5.44 -11.24 7.02
CA GLU A 184 4.38 -11.44 6.04
C GLU A 184 3.07 -10.89 6.61
N VAL A 185 2.39 -10.04 5.84
CA VAL A 185 1.12 -9.42 6.21
C VAL A 185 0.11 -9.67 5.09
N THR A 186 -1.10 -10.02 5.47
CA THR A 186 -2.28 -9.90 4.63
C THR A 186 -3.32 -9.07 5.35
N GLU A 187 -3.72 -7.98 4.73
CA GLU A 187 -4.78 -7.10 5.19
C GLU A 187 -6.04 -7.27 4.34
N LYS A 188 -7.20 -7.02 4.94
CA LYS A 188 -8.47 -6.82 4.24
C LYS A 188 -9.17 -5.58 4.79
N PHE A 189 -9.32 -4.57 3.94
CA PHE A 189 -10.17 -3.44 4.25
C PHE A 189 -11.65 -3.76 3.94
N ARG A 190 -12.53 -3.68 4.94
CA ARG A 190 -13.97 -3.93 4.80
C ARG A 190 -14.75 -2.96 5.67
N ASN A 191 -15.75 -2.30 5.09
CA ASN A 191 -16.67 -1.41 5.80
C ASN A 191 -15.98 -0.34 6.65
N GLY A 192 -14.86 0.23 6.16
CA GLY A 192 -14.10 1.25 6.88
C GLY A 192 -13.14 0.70 7.93
N VAL A 193 -12.93 -0.61 8.00
CA VAL A 193 -12.11 -1.27 9.02
C VAL A 193 -11.02 -2.11 8.36
N HIS A 194 -9.80 -1.97 8.86
CA HIS A 194 -8.67 -2.85 8.53
C HIS A 194 -8.76 -4.13 9.34
N LEU A 195 -8.61 -5.27 8.65
CA LEU A 195 -8.57 -6.58 9.26
C LEU A 195 -7.27 -7.25 8.85
N PHE A 196 -6.58 -7.88 9.81
CA PHE A 196 -5.31 -8.57 9.57
C PHE A 196 -5.50 -10.09 9.71
N PRO A 197 -6.12 -10.77 8.72
CA PRO A 197 -6.35 -12.21 8.79
C PRO A 197 -5.07 -13.05 8.86
N HIS A 198 -3.91 -12.48 8.50
CA HIS A 198 -2.61 -13.12 8.63
C HIS A 198 -1.52 -12.07 8.86
N VAL A 199 -0.77 -12.24 9.95
CA VAL A 199 0.47 -11.51 10.23
C VAL A 199 1.47 -12.52 10.79
N SER A 200 2.64 -12.62 10.19
CA SER A 200 3.78 -13.37 10.71
C SER A 200 4.95 -12.43 10.87
N ILE A 201 5.58 -12.45 12.05
CA ILE A 201 6.81 -11.73 12.36
C ILE A 201 7.74 -12.73 13.04
N GLU A 202 8.86 -13.02 12.40
CA GLU A 202 9.85 -13.98 12.88
C GLU A 202 11.22 -13.32 12.99
N PHE A 203 11.94 -13.62 14.08
CA PHE A 203 13.34 -13.28 14.27
C PHE A 203 14.17 -14.56 14.38
N ARG A 204 15.31 -14.64 13.68
CA ARG A 204 16.18 -15.83 13.69
C ARG A 204 17.65 -15.45 13.82
#